data_AF-H2ZHW5-F1
#
_entry.id   AF-H2ZHW5-F1
#
_cell.length_a   1.000
_cell.length_b   1.000
_cell.length_c   1.000
_cell.angle_alpha   90.00
_cell.angle_beta   90.00
_cell.angle_gamma   90.00
#
_symmetry.space_group_name_H-M   'P 1'
#
loop_
_entity.id
_entity.type
_entity.pdbx_description
1 polymer ?
#
loop_
_entity_poly.entity_id
_entity_poly.type
_entity_poly.pdbx_seq_one_letter_code
_entity_poly.pdbx_strand_id
1 'polypeptide(L)'
;MKFLLVLTFVAVAFAKKFDGDQVLTLYPAELAHVVAIHELEEFADFWSPDSPSLVNVGTTVDVRIPRDHLLKTKQVLAEIKLNYDVKIHDVQEMINKQFDSVKTPYATDEQYYNTYHTIEEINAWQTDMVNTYPNLISQEVAGASFENRPISRLTMGKSKDNPIFLIDCGIHAREWISPAFCQCFVNRMLTKYGVDAGVTAMMDSLTFVIFPVLNVDGYAYSWTDDRMWRKTRSNYGTICFGVDPNRNFDAAWSGPGSSSNPCSETYYGPSMASEPLTKTLQSYVKTNYQKIKAYVTFHSYGQVFIFPYSYANKDVPNKDEHNALAANAAAAIESVNRKKYTYGPGYEFHVSCRRWFG
;
A
#
# COMPACT_ATOMS: atom_id res chain seq x y z
N MET A 1 -45.16 6.46 37.90
CA MET A 1 -43.81 6.06 37.44
C MET A 1 -43.95 5.34 36.10
N LYS A 2 -43.52 5.95 34.99
CA LYS A 2 -43.37 5.29 33.69
C LYS A 2 -41.89 5.17 33.41
N PHE A 3 -41.35 3.96 33.43
CA PHE A 3 -39.98 3.69 33.02
C PHE A 3 -39.93 3.72 31.48
N LEU A 4 -39.15 4.65 30.93
CA LEU A 4 -38.81 4.68 29.51
C LEU A 4 -37.63 3.72 29.32
N LEU A 5 -37.87 2.59 28.66
CA LEU A 5 -36.80 1.66 28.27
C LEU A 5 -36.10 2.25 27.03
N VAL A 6 -34.92 2.83 27.22
CA VAL A 6 -34.06 3.22 26.11
C VAL A 6 -33.32 1.97 25.64
N LEU A 7 -33.80 1.36 24.57
CA LEU A 7 -33.07 0.31 23.84
C LEU A 7 -32.01 0.98 22.98
N THR A 8 -30.77 0.99 23.47
CA THR A 8 -29.60 1.27 22.65
C THR A 8 -29.36 0.09 21.72
N PHE A 9 -29.74 0.23 20.46
CA PHE A 9 -29.26 -0.65 19.40
C PHE A 9 -27.76 -0.36 19.19
N VAL A 10 -26.90 -1.22 19.74
CA VAL A 10 -25.53 -1.34 19.26
C VAL A 10 -25.62 -2.03 17.91
N ALA A 11 -25.52 -1.26 16.82
CA ALA A 11 -25.28 -1.82 15.52
C ALA A 11 -23.90 -2.49 15.56
N VAL A 12 -23.88 -3.81 15.74
CA VAL A 12 -22.67 -4.60 15.51
C VAL A 12 -22.47 -4.59 14.00
N ALA A 13 -21.62 -3.70 13.52
CA ALA A 13 -21.17 -3.75 12.14
C ALA A 13 -20.39 -5.05 11.99
N PHE A 14 -20.95 -6.00 11.23
CA PHE A 14 -20.23 -7.22 10.88
C PHE A 14 -19.17 -6.87 9.84
N ALA A 15 -17.94 -7.33 10.06
CA ALA A 15 -16.89 -7.26 9.06
C ALA A 15 -17.40 -7.81 7.72
N LYS A 16 -17.10 -7.11 6.63
CA LYS A 16 -17.46 -7.48 5.27
C LYS A 16 -16.94 -8.88 4.97
N LYS A 17 -17.82 -9.70 4.42
CA LYS A 17 -17.56 -11.08 4.02
C LYS A 17 -17.34 -11.18 2.52
N PHE A 18 -16.53 -12.15 2.13
CA PHE A 18 -16.12 -12.40 0.75
C PHE A 18 -16.37 -13.86 0.35
N ASP A 19 -17.29 -14.55 1.06
CA ASP A 19 -17.56 -15.99 0.89
C ASP A 19 -18.01 -16.29 -0.56
N GLY A 20 -17.19 -17.04 -1.29
CA GLY A 20 -17.40 -17.39 -2.68
C GLY A 20 -17.13 -16.28 -3.70
N ASP A 21 -16.58 -15.13 -3.28
CA ASP A 21 -15.99 -14.18 -4.22
C ASP A 21 -14.77 -14.81 -4.90
N GLN A 22 -14.54 -14.44 -6.17
CA GLN A 22 -13.40 -14.93 -6.93
C GLN A 22 -12.55 -13.79 -7.45
N VAL A 23 -11.24 -14.03 -7.55
CA VAL A 23 -10.35 -13.17 -8.33
C VAL A 23 -10.13 -13.83 -9.68
N LEU A 24 -10.49 -13.14 -10.75
CA LEU A 24 -10.26 -13.56 -12.13
C LEU A 24 -9.07 -12.81 -12.70
N THR A 25 -8.26 -13.51 -13.50
CA THR A 25 -7.25 -12.90 -14.35
C THR A 25 -7.78 -12.88 -15.78
N LEU A 26 -8.04 -11.70 -16.34
CA LEU A 26 -8.61 -11.48 -17.67
C LEU A 26 -7.51 -11.13 -18.68
N TYR A 27 -7.71 -11.56 -19.93
CA TYR A 27 -6.76 -11.37 -21.03
C TYR A 27 -7.40 -10.65 -22.23
N PRO A 28 -7.62 -9.32 -22.16
CA PRO A 28 -8.21 -8.54 -23.25
C PRO A 28 -7.36 -8.59 -24.53
N ALA A 29 -7.85 -9.28 -25.55
CA ALA A 29 -7.22 -9.37 -26.87
C ALA A 29 -7.73 -8.36 -27.93
N GLU A 30 -8.81 -7.61 -27.64
CA GLU A 30 -9.40 -6.65 -28.57
C GLU A 30 -10.11 -5.51 -27.83
N LEU A 31 -10.43 -4.42 -28.53
CA LEU A 31 -10.99 -3.21 -27.92
C LEU A 31 -12.36 -3.47 -27.26
N ALA A 32 -13.17 -4.38 -27.82
CA ALA A 32 -14.46 -4.76 -27.24
C ALA A 32 -14.30 -5.38 -25.84
N HIS A 33 -13.24 -6.16 -25.62
CA HIS A 33 -12.91 -6.69 -24.29
C HIS A 33 -12.59 -5.58 -23.30
N VAL A 34 -11.80 -4.59 -23.72
CA VAL A 34 -11.44 -3.44 -22.86
C VAL A 34 -12.71 -2.70 -22.43
N VAL A 35 -13.60 -2.38 -23.38
CA VAL A 35 -14.88 -1.72 -23.08
C VAL A 35 -15.71 -2.55 -22.09
N ALA A 36 -15.84 -3.87 -22.30
CA ALA A 36 -16.58 -4.73 -21.38
C ALA A 36 -15.96 -4.81 -19.97
N ILE A 37 -14.63 -4.78 -19.86
CA ILE A 37 -13.93 -4.76 -18.58
C ILE A 37 -14.20 -3.45 -17.83
N HIS A 38 -14.26 -2.32 -18.52
CA HIS A 38 -14.56 -1.03 -17.89
C HIS A 38 -15.92 -1.03 -17.18
N GLU A 39 -16.93 -1.66 -17.76
CA GLU A 39 -18.28 -1.77 -17.17
C GLU A 39 -18.29 -2.57 -15.85
N LEU A 40 -17.25 -3.36 -15.57
CA LEU A 40 -17.14 -4.08 -14.29
C LEU A 40 -16.91 -3.14 -13.10
N GLU A 41 -16.45 -1.89 -13.31
CA GLU A 41 -16.17 -0.93 -12.22
C GLU A 41 -17.39 -0.68 -11.33
N GLU A 42 -18.61 -0.90 -11.84
CA GLU A 42 -19.84 -0.72 -11.09
C GLU A 42 -19.98 -1.64 -9.86
N PHE A 43 -19.36 -2.83 -9.90
CA PHE A 43 -19.52 -3.84 -8.85
C PHE A 43 -18.25 -4.62 -8.51
N ALA A 44 -17.25 -4.61 -9.38
CA ALA A 44 -16.01 -5.35 -9.19
C ALA A 44 -14.92 -4.50 -8.53
N ASP A 45 -13.96 -5.17 -7.89
CA ASP A 45 -12.81 -4.53 -7.25
C ASP A 45 -11.53 -4.86 -8.04
N PHE A 46 -10.96 -3.83 -8.66
CA PHE A 46 -9.78 -3.94 -9.50
C PHE A 46 -8.50 -4.04 -8.65
N TRP A 47 -7.75 -5.12 -8.86
CA TRP A 47 -6.51 -5.38 -8.12
C TRP A 47 -5.27 -5.00 -8.94
N SER A 48 -5.26 -5.28 -10.25
CA SER A 48 -4.17 -4.91 -11.14
C SER A 48 -4.66 -4.86 -12.60
N PRO A 49 -4.59 -3.72 -13.32
CA PRO A 49 -4.30 -2.38 -12.79
C PRO A 49 -5.36 -1.92 -11.77
N ASP A 50 -5.07 -0.84 -11.03
CA ASP A 50 -5.94 -0.33 -9.97
C ASP A 50 -7.13 0.53 -10.47
N SER A 51 -7.21 0.75 -11.78
CA SER A 51 -8.34 1.40 -12.45
C SER A 51 -8.62 0.73 -13.79
N PRO A 52 -9.89 0.55 -14.18
CA PRO A 52 -10.25 0.13 -15.52
C PRO A 52 -9.68 1.07 -16.61
N SER A 53 -9.55 2.37 -16.32
CA SER A 53 -9.00 3.38 -17.25
C SER A 53 -7.59 3.10 -17.76
N LEU A 54 -6.89 2.16 -17.12
CA LEU A 54 -5.53 1.74 -17.43
C LEU A 54 -5.48 0.43 -18.23
N VAL A 55 -6.62 -0.20 -18.48
CA VAL A 55 -6.72 -1.47 -19.22
C VAL A 55 -6.57 -1.19 -20.71
N ASN A 56 -5.63 -1.89 -21.34
CA ASN A 56 -5.41 -1.88 -22.79
C ASN A 56 -5.44 -3.30 -23.35
N VAL A 57 -5.47 -3.41 -24.68
CA VAL A 57 -5.28 -4.70 -25.35
C VAL A 57 -3.90 -5.26 -24.99
N GLY A 58 -3.86 -6.51 -24.56
CA GLY A 58 -2.65 -7.19 -24.10
C GLY A 58 -2.30 -6.98 -22.63
N THR A 59 -3.00 -6.10 -21.91
CA THR A 59 -2.83 -5.93 -20.45
C THR A 59 -3.49 -7.09 -19.70
N THR A 60 -2.77 -7.74 -18.80
CA THR A 60 -3.39 -8.71 -17.87
C THR A 60 -4.16 -7.98 -16.77
N VAL A 61 -5.41 -8.38 -16.51
CA VAL A 61 -6.28 -7.72 -15.52
C VAL A 61 -6.67 -8.69 -14.40
N ASP A 62 -6.24 -8.42 -13.17
CA ASP A 62 -6.71 -9.11 -11.98
C ASP A 62 -7.86 -8.32 -11.34
N VAL A 63 -9.02 -8.95 -11.23
CA VAL A 63 -10.25 -8.32 -10.72
C VAL A 63 -11.02 -9.26 -9.80
N ARG A 64 -11.40 -8.77 -8.62
CA ARG A 64 -12.30 -9.48 -7.69
C ARG A 64 -13.75 -9.27 -8.12
N ILE A 65 -14.43 -10.37 -8.38
CA ILE A 65 -15.85 -10.40 -8.70
C ILE A 65 -16.64 -10.92 -7.49
N PRO A 66 -17.58 -10.13 -6.95
CA PRO A 66 -18.49 -10.59 -5.90
C PRO A 66 -19.29 -11.82 -6.33
N ARG A 67 -19.55 -12.74 -5.38
CA ARG A 67 -20.25 -14.00 -5.62
C ARG A 67 -21.58 -13.85 -6.34
N ASP A 68 -22.37 -12.85 -5.96
CA ASP A 68 -23.70 -12.53 -6.52
C ASP A 68 -23.64 -12.06 -7.98
N HIS A 69 -22.52 -11.48 -8.41
CA HIS A 69 -22.28 -11.09 -9.80
C HIS A 69 -21.54 -12.17 -10.62
N LEU A 70 -20.86 -13.12 -9.97
CA LEU A 70 -19.91 -14.03 -10.58
C LEU A 70 -20.46 -14.86 -11.76
N LEU A 71 -21.65 -15.45 -11.60
CA LEU A 71 -22.24 -16.29 -12.66
C LEU A 71 -22.53 -15.47 -13.92
N LYS A 72 -23.15 -14.29 -13.75
CA LYS A 72 -23.49 -13.40 -14.84
C LYS A 72 -22.24 -12.85 -15.51
N THR A 73 -21.24 -12.45 -14.74
CA THR A 73 -19.94 -12.02 -15.28
C THR A 73 -19.32 -13.10 -16.15
N LYS A 74 -19.25 -14.35 -15.67
CA LYS A 74 -18.67 -15.46 -16.46
C LYS A 74 -19.44 -15.76 -17.74
N GLN A 75 -20.77 -15.63 -17.75
CA GLN A 75 -21.58 -15.75 -18.96
C GLN A 75 -21.23 -14.67 -19.98
N VAL A 76 -21.16 -13.41 -19.55
CA VAL A 76 -20.78 -12.29 -20.42
C VAL A 76 -19.36 -12.48 -20.98
N LEU A 77 -18.40 -12.85 -20.13
CA LEU A 77 -17.02 -13.14 -20.56
C LEU A 77 -16.97 -14.23 -21.64
N ALA A 78 -17.79 -15.29 -21.50
CA ALA A 78 -17.87 -16.37 -22.49
C ALA A 78 -18.54 -15.92 -23.80
N GLU A 79 -19.63 -15.14 -23.73
CA GLU A 79 -20.33 -14.59 -24.90
C GLU A 79 -19.43 -13.71 -25.77
N ILE A 80 -18.62 -12.86 -25.12
CA ILE A 80 -17.66 -11.99 -25.82
C ILE A 80 -16.33 -12.68 -26.13
N LYS A 81 -16.16 -13.95 -25.75
CA LYS A 81 -14.92 -14.73 -25.93
C LYS A 81 -13.70 -14.10 -25.25
N LEU A 82 -13.89 -13.41 -24.13
CA LEU A 82 -12.82 -12.90 -23.29
C LEU A 82 -12.26 -14.05 -22.42
N ASN A 83 -11.03 -14.47 -22.74
CA ASN A 83 -10.33 -15.49 -21.97
C ASN A 83 -10.04 -15.00 -20.54
N TYR A 84 -10.17 -15.91 -19.58
CA TYR A 84 -9.81 -15.65 -18.18
C TYR A 84 -9.37 -16.93 -17.45
N ASP A 85 -8.59 -16.74 -16.40
CA ASP A 85 -8.29 -17.76 -15.40
C ASP A 85 -8.92 -17.40 -14.05
N VAL A 86 -9.25 -18.41 -13.23
CA VAL A 86 -9.63 -18.19 -11.83
C VAL A 86 -8.36 -18.21 -10.98
N LYS A 87 -7.91 -17.03 -10.55
CA LYS A 87 -6.69 -16.86 -9.73
C LYS A 87 -6.93 -17.22 -8.27
N ILE A 88 -8.09 -16.86 -7.73
CA ILE A 88 -8.52 -17.19 -6.36
C ILE A 88 -9.96 -17.70 -6.43
N HIS A 89 -10.18 -18.92 -5.94
CA HIS A 89 -11.49 -19.59 -5.97
C HIS A 89 -12.44 -19.16 -4.86
N ASP A 90 -11.91 -18.78 -3.70
CA ASP A 90 -12.63 -18.23 -2.57
C ASP A 90 -11.75 -17.21 -1.84
N VAL A 91 -12.14 -15.94 -1.93
CA VAL A 91 -11.39 -14.85 -1.30
C VAL A 91 -11.49 -14.93 0.22
N GLN A 92 -12.63 -15.33 0.80
CA GLN A 92 -12.78 -15.45 2.25
C GLN A 92 -11.88 -16.54 2.82
N GLU A 93 -11.72 -17.67 2.12
CA GLU A 93 -10.78 -18.72 2.54
C GLU A 93 -9.33 -18.17 2.60
N MET A 94 -8.92 -17.40 1.59
CA MET A 94 -7.60 -16.79 1.55
C MET A 94 -7.40 -15.72 2.63
N ILE A 95 -8.46 -14.98 2.99
CA ILE A 95 -8.43 -14.04 4.11
C ILE A 95 -8.26 -14.80 5.43
N ASN A 96 -9.05 -15.85 5.67
CA ASN A 96 -8.99 -16.64 6.91
C ASN A 96 -7.57 -17.21 7.13
N LYS A 97 -6.93 -17.70 6.07
CA LYS A 97 -5.54 -18.21 6.11
C LYS A 97 -4.50 -17.18 6.56
N GLN A 98 -4.78 -15.88 6.43
CA GLN A 98 -3.87 -14.83 6.94
C GLN A 98 -3.81 -14.78 8.47
N PHE A 99 -4.77 -15.40 9.16
CA PHE A 99 -4.88 -15.40 10.62
C PHE A 99 -4.61 -16.78 11.25
N ASP A 100 -4.28 -17.80 10.44
CA ASP A 100 -4.00 -19.15 10.94
C ASP A 100 -2.74 -19.22 11.80
N SER A 101 -1.85 -18.23 11.67
CA SER A 101 -0.66 -18.11 12.51
C SER A 101 -1.06 -17.71 13.93
N VAL A 102 -0.84 -18.62 14.90
CA VAL A 102 -1.12 -18.36 16.31
C VAL A 102 -0.21 -17.24 16.83
N LYS A 103 -0.79 -16.06 17.09
CA LYS A 103 -0.15 -15.04 17.91
C LYS A 103 -0.20 -15.50 19.35
N THR A 104 0.95 -15.83 19.93
CA THR A 104 1.05 -16.14 21.36
C THR A 104 1.77 -15.01 22.09
N PRO A 105 1.48 -14.78 23.39
CA PRO A 105 2.29 -13.89 24.22
C PRO A 105 3.75 -14.33 24.37
N TYR A 106 4.08 -15.55 23.94
CA TYR A 106 5.42 -16.14 23.96
C TYR A 106 6.03 -16.23 22.56
N ALA A 107 5.51 -15.46 21.59
CA ALA A 107 6.05 -15.47 20.24
C ALA A 107 7.54 -15.06 20.27
N THR A 108 8.38 -15.90 19.66
CA THR A 108 9.77 -15.55 19.38
C THR A 108 9.83 -14.38 18.38
N ASP A 109 10.95 -13.66 18.32
CA ASP A 109 11.16 -12.63 17.30
C ASP A 109 10.90 -13.16 15.89
N GLU A 110 11.34 -14.39 15.60
CA GLU A 110 11.10 -15.04 14.31
C GLU A 110 9.60 -15.27 14.04
N GLN A 111 8.83 -15.65 15.05
CA GLN A 111 7.37 -15.80 14.91
C GLN A 111 6.68 -14.45 14.74
N TYR A 112 7.13 -13.40 15.44
CA TYR A 112 6.57 -12.05 15.29
C TYR A 112 6.70 -11.56 13.85
N TYR A 113 7.91 -11.61 13.26
CA TYR A 113 8.15 -11.08 11.90
C TYR A 113 7.60 -11.95 10.76
N ASN A 114 7.02 -13.11 11.08
CA ASN A 114 6.36 -14.00 10.12
C ASN A 114 4.81 -13.89 10.16
N THR A 115 4.26 -12.89 10.84
CA THR A 115 2.81 -12.66 10.95
C THR A 115 2.44 -11.20 10.71
N TYR A 116 1.18 -10.94 10.34
CA TYR A 116 0.66 -9.57 10.18
C TYR A 116 0.18 -9.02 11.53
N HIS A 117 0.34 -7.72 11.75
CA HIS A 117 0.04 -7.06 13.04
C HIS A 117 -0.97 -5.93 12.91
N THR A 118 -1.85 -5.77 13.89
CA THR A 118 -2.79 -4.63 13.95
C THR A 118 -2.03 -3.33 14.17
N ILE A 119 -2.69 -2.19 14.00
CA ILE A 119 -2.03 -0.90 14.22
C ILE A 119 -1.60 -0.72 15.68
N GLU A 120 -2.36 -1.24 16.63
CA GLU A 120 -2.03 -1.23 18.06
C GLU A 120 -0.78 -2.04 18.36
N GLU A 121 -0.68 -3.26 17.79
CA GLU A 121 0.50 -4.11 17.92
C GLU A 121 1.74 -3.48 17.29
N ILE A 122 1.60 -2.84 16.12
CA ILE A 122 2.69 -2.10 15.47
C ILE A 122 3.12 -0.88 16.31
N ASN A 123 2.20 -0.18 16.97
CA ASN A 123 2.53 0.94 17.84
C ASN A 123 3.24 0.49 19.12
N ALA A 124 2.82 -0.63 19.72
CA ALA A 124 3.51 -1.25 20.84
C ALA A 124 4.93 -1.68 20.43
N TRP A 125 5.07 -2.34 19.30
CA TRP A 125 6.37 -2.75 18.75
C TRP A 125 7.32 -1.56 18.51
N GLN A 126 6.82 -0.44 17.98
CA GLN A 126 7.65 0.78 17.83
C GLN A 126 8.20 1.26 19.17
N THR A 127 7.38 1.23 20.22
CA THR A 127 7.77 1.60 21.58
C THR A 127 8.84 0.64 22.12
N ASP A 128 8.66 -0.66 21.90
CA ASP A 128 9.63 -1.68 22.34
C ASP A 128 10.98 -1.55 21.62
N MET A 129 10.98 -1.24 20.32
CA MET A 129 12.22 -1.00 19.57
C MET A 129 12.98 0.22 20.09
N VAL A 130 12.28 1.31 20.43
CA VAL A 130 12.90 2.51 21.01
C VAL A 130 13.46 2.23 22.41
N ASN A 131 12.74 1.49 23.25
CA ASN A 131 13.20 1.12 24.58
C ASN A 131 14.42 0.19 24.53
N THR A 132 14.47 -0.71 23.55
CA THR A 132 15.55 -1.69 23.39
C THR A 132 16.81 -1.07 22.78
N TYR A 133 16.65 -0.14 21.83
CA TYR A 133 17.76 0.47 21.08
C TYR A 133 17.77 2.01 21.17
N PRO A 134 17.74 2.62 22.37
CA PRO A 134 17.49 4.06 22.56
C PRO A 134 18.55 4.97 21.94
N ASN A 135 19.75 4.44 21.68
CA ASN A 135 20.85 5.17 21.05
C ASN A 135 20.85 5.10 19.50
N LEU A 136 19.98 4.27 18.92
CA LEU A 136 19.97 4.00 17.47
C LEU A 136 18.63 4.33 16.82
N ILE A 137 17.54 4.35 17.56
CA ILE A 137 16.21 4.65 17.04
C ILE A 137 15.42 5.56 17.98
N SER A 138 14.65 6.46 17.39
CA SER A 138 13.69 7.31 18.10
C SER A 138 12.36 7.33 17.34
N GLN A 139 11.26 7.47 18.07
CA GLN A 139 9.90 7.61 17.52
C GLN A 139 9.40 9.05 17.74
N GLU A 140 8.69 9.57 16.74
CA GLU A 140 8.00 10.86 16.80
C GLU A 140 6.59 10.70 16.24
N VAL A 141 5.59 11.35 16.85
CA VAL A 141 4.28 11.54 16.24
C VAL A 141 4.40 12.66 15.21
N ALA A 142 4.46 12.29 13.93
CA ALA A 142 4.67 13.23 12.82
C ALA A 142 3.38 13.94 12.38
N GLY A 143 2.22 13.41 12.76
CA GLY A 143 0.93 13.99 12.47
C GLY A 143 -0.22 13.16 13.03
N ALA A 144 -1.44 13.54 12.69
CA ALA A 144 -2.66 12.81 13.00
C ALA A 144 -3.39 12.46 11.70
N SER A 145 -4.05 11.30 11.69
CA SER A 145 -4.91 10.86 10.60
C SER A 145 -6.26 11.59 10.62
N PHE A 146 -7.17 11.24 9.70
CA PHE A 146 -8.50 11.87 9.65
C PHE A 146 -9.35 11.48 10.88
N GLU A 147 -9.23 10.23 11.33
CA GLU A 147 -9.90 9.73 12.54
C GLU A 147 -9.08 10.00 13.83
N ASN A 148 -8.12 10.92 13.77
CA ASN A 148 -7.26 11.35 14.89
C ASN A 148 -6.33 10.26 15.49
N ARG A 149 -5.95 9.24 14.71
CA ARG A 149 -4.89 8.31 15.11
C ARG A 149 -3.50 8.92 14.86
N PRO A 150 -2.51 8.69 15.73
CA PRO A 150 -1.17 9.20 15.53
C PRO A 150 -0.50 8.53 14.33
N ILE A 151 0.07 9.35 13.44
CA ILE A 151 0.95 8.90 12.36
C ILE A 151 2.37 8.96 12.91
N SER A 152 2.94 7.80 13.20
CA SER A 152 4.28 7.69 13.77
C SER A 152 5.37 7.66 12.71
N ARG A 153 6.51 8.26 13.03
CA ARG A 153 7.75 8.24 12.25
C ARG A 153 8.89 7.71 13.10
N LEU A 154 9.64 6.76 12.59
CA LEU A 154 10.87 6.26 13.18
C LEU A 154 12.07 6.95 12.52
N THR A 155 13.03 7.41 13.31
CA THR A 155 14.33 7.90 12.84
C THR A 155 15.41 6.99 13.41
N MET A 156 16.17 6.32 12.53
CA MET A 156 17.16 5.31 12.86
C MET A 156 18.52 5.63 12.23
N GLY A 157 19.61 5.44 12.98
CA GLY A 157 20.98 5.67 12.51
C GLY A 157 21.88 6.26 13.61
N LYS A 158 23.19 6.32 13.34
CA LYS A 158 24.16 6.79 14.33
C LYS A 158 24.13 8.30 14.58
N SER A 159 23.72 9.08 13.57
CA SER A 159 23.63 10.54 13.62
C SER A 159 22.44 11.03 12.81
N LYS A 160 21.69 12.02 13.33
CA LYS A 160 20.60 12.71 12.62
C LYS A 160 21.10 13.72 11.57
N ASP A 161 22.42 13.96 11.52
CA ASP A 161 23.04 14.85 10.54
C ASP A 161 23.46 14.14 9.25
N ASN A 162 23.42 12.81 9.25
CA ASN A 162 23.69 12.01 8.06
C ASN A 162 22.63 12.24 6.96
N PRO A 163 22.99 12.01 5.68
CA PRO A 163 22.03 11.94 4.58
C PRO A 163 20.84 11.02 4.90
N ILE A 164 19.63 11.45 4.52
CA ILE A 164 18.38 10.75 4.83
C ILE A 164 18.02 9.77 3.72
N PHE A 165 17.75 8.53 4.11
CA PHE A 165 17.06 7.52 3.30
C PHE A 165 15.62 7.41 3.81
N LEU A 166 14.67 7.97 3.08
CA LEU A 166 13.25 8.01 3.46
C LEU A 166 12.52 6.76 2.97
N ILE A 167 11.75 6.13 3.86
CA ILE A 167 10.94 4.95 3.58
C ILE A 167 9.51 5.19 4.09
N ASP A 168 8.51 4.86 3.27
CA ASP A 168 7.13 4.68 3.75
C ASP A 168 6.56 3.34 3.35
N CYS A 169 5.70 2.83 4.22
CA CYS A 169 4.95 1.60 4.06
C CYS A 169 3.46 1.84 4.38
N GLY A 170 2.61 0.93 3.91
CA GLY A 170 1.18 0.93 4.26
C GLY A 170 0.42 2.18 3.84
N ILE A 171 0.75 2.76 2.68
CA ILE A 171 -0.04 3.87 2.15
C ILE A 171 -1.39 3.38 1.60
N HIS A 172 -1.44 2.20 1.00
CA HIS A 172 -2.70 1.50 0.71
C HIS A 172 -2.98 0.47 1.80
N ALA A 173 -4.20 0.51 2.33
CA ALA A 173 -4.57 -0.21 3.54
C ALA A 173 -4.49 -1.75 3.40
N ARG A 174 -4.99 -2.32 2.29
CA ARG A 174 -5.00 -3.77 2.04
C ARG A 174 -3.63 -4.41 1.80
N GLU A 175 -2.57 -3.62 1.62
CA GLU A 175 -1.22 -4.07 1.24
C GLU A 175 -0.39 -4.48 2.47
N TRP A 176 -0.90 -5.41 3.29
CA TRP A 176 -0.36 -5.76 4.61
C TRP A 176 1.12 -6.19 4.63
N ILE A 177 1.65 -6.72 3.53
CA ILE A 177 3.07 -7.08 3.42
C ILE A 177 4.00 -5.85 3.44
N SER A 178 3.50 -4.67 3.07
CA SER A 178 4.28 -3.43 3.11
C SER A 178 4.61 -3.01 4.56
N PRO A 179 3.63 -2.83 5.48
CA PRO A 179 3.92 -2.63 6.90
C PRO A 179 4.77 -3.75 7.55
N ALA A 180 4.52 -5.01 7.18
CA ALA A 180 5.31 -6.15 7.68
C ALA A 180 6.77 -6.05 7.24
N PHE A 181 7.04 -5.66 5.99
CA PHE A 181 8.39 -5.40 5.50
C PHE A 181 9.08 -4.28 6.29
N CYS A 182 8.40 -3.15 6.54
CA CYS A 182 8.99 -2.06 7.33
C CYS A 182 9.39 -2.52 8.73
N GLN A 183 8.58 -3.35 9.39
CA GLN A 183 8.91 -3.96 10.68
C GLN A 183 10.14 -4.86 10.60
N CYS A 184 10.19 -5.74 9.59
CA CYS A 184 11.34 -6.62 9.34
C CYS A 184 12.62 -5.83 9.06
N PHE A 185 12.52 -4.77 8.26
CA PHE A 185 13.65 -3.90 7.92
C PHE A 185 14.23 -3.24 9.17
N VAL A 186 13.38 -2.61 9.99
CA VAL A 186 13.81 -1.98 11.25
C VAL A 186 14.49 -3.00 12.15
N ASN A 187 13.86 -4.15 12.38
CA ASN A 187 14.45 -5.20 13.22
C ASN A 187 15.80 -5.70 12.68
N ARG A 188 15.90 -5.94 11.37
CA ARG A 188 17.14 -6.39 10.72
C ARG A 188 18.25 -5.37 10.88
N MET A 189 17.96 -4.08 10.70
CA MET A 189 18.96 -3.02 10.82
C MET A 189 19.45 -2.90 12.27
N LEU A 190 18.54 -2.89 13.25
CA LEU A 190 18.90 -2.77 14.66
C LEU A 190 19.67 -4.00 15.19
N THR A 191 19.19 -5.21 14.91
CA THR A 191 19.82 -6.46 15.40
C THR A 191 21.14 -6.79 14.73
N LYS A 192 21.41 -6.21 13.54
CA LYS A 192 22.67 -6.44 12.80
C LYS A 192 23.65 -5.28 12.87
N TYR A 193 23.28 -4.17 13.48
CA TYR A 193 24.23 -3.10 13.77
C TYR A 193 25.36 -3.59 14.69
N GLY A 194 26.62 -3.39 14.30
CA GLY A 194 27.80 -3.90 15.00
C GLY A 194 28.10 -5.39 14.78
N VAL A 195 27.27 -6.10 14.01
CA VAL A 195 27.43 -7.54 13.69
C VAL A 195 27.68 -7.75 12.20
N ASP A 196 26.85 -7.14 11.35
CA ASP A 196 27.00 -7.17 9.90
C ASP A 196 27.68 -5.88 9.43
N ALA A 197 28.80 -6.01 8.71
CA ALA A 197 29.60 -4.87 8.28
C ALA A 197 28.84 -3.94 7.32
N GLY A 198 27.97 -4.48 6.47
CA GLY A 198 27.16 -3.71 5.52
C GLY A 198 26.08 -2.91 6.23
N VAL A 199 25.34 -3.55 7.15
CA VAL A 199 24.34 -2.86 7.99
C VAL A 199 25.00 -1.78 8.85
N THR A 200 26.15 -2.08 9.45
CA THR A 200 26.90 -1.13 10.28
C THR A 200 27.32 0.08 9.46
N ALA A 201 27.93 -0.13 8.29
CA ALA A 201 28.34 0.95 7.40
C ALA A 201 27.14 1.80 6.94
N MET A 202 25.99 1.19 6.64
CA MET A 202 24.78 1.92 6.29
C MET A 202 24.26 2.78 7.46
N MET A 203 24.16 2.22 8.67
CA MET A 203 23.65 2.97 9.84
C MET A 203 24.61 4.05 10.35
N ASP A 204 25.92 3.89 10.12
CA ASP A 204 26.92 4.89 10.47
C ASP A 204 26.94 6.06 9.47
N SER A 205 26.57 5.83 8.20
CA SER A 205 26.64 6.82 7.12
C SER A 205 25.29 7.43 6.72
N LEU A 206 24.15 6.79 7.05
CA LEU A 206 22.81 7.23 6.70
C LEU A 206 21.92 7.41 7.93
N THR A 207 20.93 8.28 7.80
CA THR A 207 19.75 8.33 8.67
C THR A 207 18.59 7.68 7.92
N PHE A 208 18.07 6.57 8.41
CA PHE A 208 16.81 6.01 7.93
C PHE A 208 15.64 6.72 8.60
N VAL A 209 14.71 7.22 7.79
CA VAL A 209 13.47 7.81 8.28
C VAL A 209 12.32 7.00 7.72
N ILE A 210 11.51 6.41 8.59
CA ILE A 210 10.58 5.35 8.22
C ILE A 210 9.19 5.71 8.75
N PHE A 211 8.18 5.65 7.89
CA PHE A 211 6.77 5.65 8.24
C PHE A 211 6.24 4.21 8.11
N PRO A 212 6.15 3.42 9.21
CA PRO A 212 5.80 2.00 9.11
C PRO A 212 4.39 1.74 8.57
N VAL A 213 3.45 2.63 8.91
CA VAL A 213 2.09 2.66 8.38
C VAL A 213 1.69 4.11 8.16
N LEU A 214 1.61 4.55 6.91
CA LEU A 214 1.24 5.92 6.59
C LEU A 214 -0.29 6.14 6.64
N ASN A 215 -1.06 5.20 6.10
CA ASN A 215 -2.53 5.22 6.12
C ASN A 215 -3.07 4.44 7.32
N VAL A 216 -2.88 4.98 8.53
CA VAL A 216 -3.23 4.30 9.79
C VAL A 216 -4.73 4.02 9.93
N ASP A 217 -5.60 4.91 9.44
CA ASP A 217 -7.06 4.70 9.52
C ASP A 217 -7.53 3.62 8.56
N GLY A 218 -7.06 3.68 7.30
CA GLY A 218 -7.37 2.65 6.32
C GLY A 218 -6.83 1.30 6.75
N TYR A 219 -5.60 1.25 7.26
CA TYR A 219 -5.00 0.02 7.76
C TYR A 219 -5.85 -0.57 8.90
N ALA A 220 -6.21 0.21 9.92
CA ALA A 220 -7.12 -0.24 10.99
C ALA A 220 -8.44 -0.77 10.44
N TYR A 221 -9.07 -0.05 9.51
CA TYR A 221 -10.33 -0.45 8.88
C TYR A 221 -10.21 -1.78 8.10
N SER A 222 -9.05 -2.08 7.53
CA SER A 222 -8.82 -3.35 6.85
C SER A 222 -8.70 -4.55 7.78
N TRP A 223 -8.44 -4.33 9.07
CA TRP A 223 -8.43 -5.38 10.10
C TRP A 223 -9.82 -5.66 10.66
N THR A 224 -10.68 -4.64 10.75
CA THR A 224 -11.96 -4.73 11.48
C THR A 224 -13.19 -4.81 10.59
N ASP A 225 -13.17 -4.17 9.42
CA ASP A 225 -14.38 -3.92 8.63
C ASP A 225 -14.27 -4.45 7.20
N ASP A 226 -13.31 -3.98 6.41
CA ASP A 226 -13.18 -4.37 4.99
C ASP A 226 -11.72 -4.66 4.65
N ARG A 227 -11.37 -5.96 4.62
CA ARG A 227 -10.01 -6.42 4.29
C ARG A 227 -9.52 -5.94 2.92
N MET A 228 -10.41 -5.63 1.99
CA MET A 228 -10.08 -5.15 0.65
C MET A 228 -10.02 -3.62 0.56
N TRP A 229 -10.23 -2.90 1.66
CA TRP A 229 -10.11 -1.45 1.69
C TRP A 229 -8.72 -0.97 1.30
N ARG A 230 -8.65 0.00 0.39
CA ARG A 230 -7.41 0.58 -0.12
C ARG A 230 -7.16 2.00 0.39
N LYS A 231 -8.20 2.82 0.34
CA LYS A 231 -8.17 4.28 0.50
C LYS A 231 -7.94 4.74 1.95
N THR A 232 -7.89 6.04 2.16
CA THR A 232 -8.03 6.64 3.51
C THR A 232 -9.44 6.44 4.07
N ARG A 233 -9.73 6.98 5.25
CA ARG A 233 -11.08 6.99 5.87
C ARG A 233 -11.68 8.38 5.99
N SER A 234 -11.23 9.33 5.17
CA SER A 234 -11.75 10.69 5.17
C SER A 234 -13.21 10.76 4.74
N ASN A 235 -13.96 11.68 5.35
CA ASN A 235 -15.33 12.00 4.97
C ASN A 235 -15.43 13.48 4.60
N TYR A 236 -15.65 13.75 3.31
CA TYR A 236 -15.81 15.10 2.77
C TYR A 236 -17.28 15.46 2.48
N GLY A 237 -18.23 14.80 3.14
CA GLY A 237 -19.66 15.02 2.91
C GLY A 237 -20.21 14.36 1.63
N THR A 238 -19.46 13.40 1.09
CA THR A 238 -19.84 12.58 -0.08
C THR A 238 -20.49 11.27 0.37
N ILE A 239 -21.15 10.56 -0.57
CA ILE A 239 -21.75 9.25 -0.27
C ILE A 239 -20.70 8.17 0.05
N CYS A 240 -19.51 8.30 -0.50
CA CYS A 240 -18.39 7.37 -0.31
C CYS A 240 -17.28 8.00 0.54
N PHE A 241 -16.54 7.15 1.26
CA PHE A 241 -15.43 7.53 2.12
C PHE A 241 -14.09 7.33 1.42
N GLY A 242 -13.11 8.11 1.84
CA GLY A 242 -11.71 7.90 1.53
C GLY A 242 -11.28 8.39 0.16
N VAL A 243 -10.02 8.81 0.12
CA VAL A 243 -9.25 9.21 -1.05
C VAL A 243 -8.17 8.17 -1.30
N ASP A 244 -7.78 7.93 -2.55
CA ASP A 244 -6.54 7.21 -2.84
C ASP A 244 -5.36 8.12 -2.46
N PRO A 245 -4.66 7.82 -1.36
CA PRO A 245 -3.56 8.68 -0.91
C PRO A 245 -2.43 8.79 -1.94
N ASN A 246 -2.24 7.78 -2.79
CA ASN A 246 -1.21 7.79 -3.83
C ASN A 246 -1.62 8.58 -5.08
N ARG A 247 -2.88 9.05 -5.17
CA ARG A 247 -3.37 10.03 -6.17
C ARG A 247 -3.53 11.44 -5.62
N ASN A 248 -3.32 11.65 -4.32
CA ASN A 248 -3.60 12.91 -3.63
C ASN A 248 -2.40 13.87 -3.53
N PHE A 249 -1.27 13.48 -4.10
CA PHE A 249 0.00 14.19 -4.03
C PHE A 249 0.06 15.38 -5.03
N ASP A 250 0.84 16.43 -4.70
CA ASP A 250 1.06 17.62 -5.54
C ASP A 250 2.04 17.31 -6.70
N ALA A 251 1.66 16.36 -7.53
CA ALA A 251 2.46 15.87 -8.65
C ALA A 251 1.55 15.33 -9.74
N ALA A 252 1.13 16.22 -10.66
CA ALA A 252 0.10 15.94 -11.65
C ALA A 252 -1.19 15.38 -11.00
N TRP A 253 -1.64 16.06 -9.94
CA TRP A 253 -2.93 15.79 -9.31
C TRP A 253 -4.05 15.89 -10.35
N SER A 254 -5.05 15.02 -10.25
CA SER A 254 -6.09 14.80 -11.27
C SER A 254 -5.57 14.32 -12.64
N GLY A 255 -4.36 13.76 -12.69
CA GLY A 255 -3.75 13.19 -13.89
C GLY A 255 -4.32 11.83 -14.31
N PRO A 256 -3.78 11.23 -15.39
CA PRO A 256 -4.22 9.92 -15.89
C PRO A 256 -4.17 8.81 -14.83
N GLY A 257 -5.14 7.88 -14.88
CA GLY A 257 -5.24 6.78 -13.92
C GLY A 257 -5.74 7.20 -12.54
N SER A 258 -6.41 8.34 -12.44
CA SER A 258 -7.10 8.81 -11.24
C SER A 258 -8.55 9.20 -11.58
N SER A 259 -9.41 9.27 -10.57
CA SER A 259 -10.83 9.54 -10.75
C SER A 259 -11.31 10.72 -9.91
N SER A 260 -12.25 11.49 -10.45
CA SER A 260 -12.97 12.56 -9.72
C SER A 260 -14.17 12.03 -8.93
N ASN A 261 -14.58 10.78 -9.17
CA ASN A 261 -15.69 10.13 -8.48
C ASN A 261 -15.26 9.71 -7.06
N PRO A 262 -15.90 10.22 -5.98
CA PRO A 262 -15.58 9.86 -4.60
C PRO A 262 -15.68 8.35 -4.29
N CYS A 263 -16.47 7.62 -5.07
CA CYS A 263 -16.66 6.18 -4.90
C CYS A 263 -15.62 5.32 -5.63
N SER A 264 -14.81 5.91 -6.52
CA SER A 264 -13.75 5.17 -7.20
C SER A 264 -12.62 4.84 -6.23
N GLU A 265 -11.97 3.70 -6.45
CA GLU A 265 -10.77 3.27 -5.71
C GLU A 265 -9.55 4.15 -5.99
N THR A 266 -9.56 4.91 -7.09
CA THR A 266 -8.51 5.86 -7.48
C THR A 266 -8.94 7.32 -7.34
N TYR A 267 -9.92 7.59 -6.47
CA TYR A 267 -10.38 8.96 -6.19
C TYR A 267 -9.22 9.84 -5.71
N TYR A 268 -8.91 10.94 -6.43
CA TYR A 268 -7.76 11.81 -6.12
C TYR A 268 -8.01 12.83 -5.00
N GLY A 269 -9.24 12.88 -4.47
CA GLY A 269 -9.63 13.78 -3.37
C GLY A 269 -10.23 15.11 -3.85
N PRO A 270 -10.77 15.92 -2.92
CA PRO A 270 -11.39 17.20 -3.26
C PRO A 270 -10.38 18.30 -3.65
N SER A 271 -9.12 18.15 -3.22
CA SER A 271 -8.03 19.07 -3.54
C SER A 271 -6.67 18.38 -3.42
N MET A 272 -5.64 19.01 -3.98
CA MET A 272 -4.25 18.58 -3.80
C MET A 272 -3.89 18.52 -2.32
N ALA A 273 -3.26 17.42 -1.92
CA ALA A 273 -2.86 17.15 -0.54
C ALA A 273 -4.01 17.30 0.45
N SER A 274 -5.25 16.91 0.09
CA SER A 274 -6.40 16.98 1.01
C SER A 274 -6.20 16.12 2.26
N GLU A 275 -5.57 14.96 2.12
CA GLU A 275 -5.47 13.97 3.19
C GLU A 275 -4.44 14.37 4.27
N PRO A 276 -4.75 14.22 5.56
CA PRO A 276 -3.80 14.50 6.65
C PRO A 276 -2.47 13.74 6.50
N LEU A 277 -2.52 12.44 6.16
CA LEU A 277 -1.31 11.64 5.93
C LEU A 277 -0.44 12.19 4.80
N THR A 278 -1.08 12.66 3.73
CA THR A 278 -0.40 13.25 2.58
C THR A 278 0.29 14.52 3.03
N LYS A 279 -0.41 15.42 3.73
CA LYS A 279 0.18 16.65 4.27
C LYS A 279 1.37 16.38 5.20
N THR A 280 1.28 15.37 6.06
CA THR A 280 2.36 14.96 6.98
C THR A 280 3.62 14.57 6.22
N LEU A 281 3.51 13.66 5.24
CA LEU A 281 4.66 13.22 4.45
C LEU A 281 5.22 14.37 3.60
N GLN A 282 4.36 15.15 2.94
CA GLN A 282 4.77 16.28 2.11
C GLN A 282 5.51 17.34 2.92
N SER A 283 5.02 17.66 4.13
CA SER A 283 5.66 18.63 5.01
C SER A 283 7.05 18.14 5.44
N TYR A 284 7.17 16.85 5.80
CA TYR A 284 8.46 16.27 6.14
C TYR A 284 9.46 16.38 4.99
N VAL A 285 9.03 16.02 3.78
CA VAL A 285 9.85 16.12 2.56
C VAL A 285 10.25 17.56 2.29
N LYS A 286 9.31 18.50 2.31
CA LYS A 286 9.57 19.93 2.06
C LYS A 286 10.55 20.53 3.07
N THR A 287 10.50 20.12 4.34
CA THR A 287 11.41 20.59 5.37
C THR A 287 12.81 19.98 5.25
N ASN A 288 12.93 18.74 4.76
CA ASN A 288 14.18 17.96 4.82
C ASN A 288 14.81 17.65 3.44
N TYR A 289 14.27 18.19 2.34
CA TYR A 289 14.64 17.81 0.96
C TYR A 289 16.15 17.87 0.68
N GLN A 290 16.88 18.80 1.30
CA GLN A 290 18.34 18.92 1.12
C GLN A 290 19.11 17.71 1.68
N LYS A 291 18.62 17.12 2.77
CA LYS A 291 19.22 15.94 3.42
C LYS A 291 18.72 14.64 2.80
N ILE A 292 17.50 14.59 2.26
CA ILE A 292 16.94 13.38 1.63
C ILE A 292 17.70 13.07 0.33
N LYS A 293 18.32 11.89 0.26
CA LYS A 293 19.07 11.41 -0.93
C LYS A 293 18.40 10.26 -1.64
N ALA A 294 17.54 9.53 -0.96
CA ALA A 294 16.72 8.47 -1.53
C ALA A 294 15.35 8.45 -0.87
N TYR A 295 14.34 8.10 -1.66
CA TYR A 295 12.98 7.88 -1.18
C TYR A 295 12.44 6.60 -1.81
N VAL A 296 12.03 5.66 -0.97
CA VAL A 296 11.46 4.38 -1.39
C VAL A 296 10.12 4.17 -0.71
N THR A 297 9.08 3.94 -1.49
CA THR A 297 7.74 3.62 -0.99
C THR A 297 7.42 2.16 -1.30
N PHE A 298 7.02 1.40 -0.30
CA PHE A 298 6.73 -0.03 -0.45
C PHE A 298 5.25 -0.28 -0.66
N HIS A 299 4.95 -1.00 -1.75
CA HIS A 299 3.59 -1.36 -2.15
C HIS A 299 3.49 -2.86 -2.46
N SER A 300 2.26 -3.36 -2.64
CA SER A 300 2.00 -4.71 -3.13
C SER A 300 0.67 -4.80 -3.91
N TYR A 301 0.49 -5.75 -4.82
CA TYR A 301 1.45 -6.72 -5.34
C TYR A 301 1.90 -6.31 -6.74
N GLY A 302 2.75 -7.12 -7.37
CA GLY A 302 3.20 -6.91 -8.75
C GLY A 302 4.64 -7.36 -8.99
N GLN A 303 5.44 -7.46 -7.92
CA GLN A 303 6.87 -7.77 -7.99
C GLN A 303 7.57 -6.87 -9.03
N VAL A 304 7.48 -5.56 -8.83
CA VAL A 304 8.00 -4.57 -9.77
C VAL A 304 8.77 -3.48 -9.04
N PHE A 305 9.88 -3.03 -9.61
CA PHE A 305 10.56 -1.79 -9.22
C PHE A 305 10.22 -0.66 -10.17
N ILE A 306 9.57 0.37 -9.64
CA ILE A 306 9.09 1.49 -10.44
C ILE A 306 9.85 2.74 -10.04
N PHE A 307 10.35 3.47 -11.03
CA PHE A 307 10.90 4.81 -10.86
C PHE A 307 10.13 5.84 -11.69
N PRO A 308 10.31 7.15 -11.44
CA PRO A 308 9.53 8.17 -12.15
C PRO A 308 9.88 8.24 -13.65
N TYR A 309 9.02 8.83 -14.49
CA TYR A 309 7.69 9.34 -14.15
C TYR A 309 6.62 8.28 -14.39
N SER A 310 5.46 8.50 -13.78
CA SER A 310 4.26 7.70 -14.09
C SER A 310 3.08 8.52 -14.56
N TYR A 311 3.03 9.81 -14.22
CA TYR A 311 1.96 10.70 -14.65
C TYR A 311 2.06 11.11 -16.12
N ALA A 312 3.22 10.90 -16.75
CA ALA A 312 3.49 11.28 -18.13
C ALA A 312 4.34 10.21 -18.79
N ASN A 313 4.07 9.94 -20.08
CA ASN A 313 4.94 9.14 -20.95
C ASN A 313 6.20 9.93 -21.29
N LYS A 314 7.06 10.08 -20.28
CA LYS A 314 8.28 10.90 -20.31
C LYS A 314 9.32 10.29 -19.39
N ASP A 315 10.54 10.23 -19.89
CA ASP A 315 11.69 9.76 -19.11
C ASP A 315 12.18 10.81 -18.11
N VAL A 316 12.65 10.34 -16.96
CA VAL A 316 13.47 11.15 -16.04
C VAL A 316 14.84 11.42 -16.66
N PRO A 317 15.46 12.58 -16.40
CA PRO A 317 16.77 12.93 -16.98
C PRO A 317 17.87 11.88 -16.74
N ASN A 318 17.84 11.19 -15.59
CA ASN A 318 18.79 10.14 -15.20
C ASN A 318 18.18 8.73 -15.30
N LYS A 319 17.36 8.46 -16.33
CA LYS A 319 16.68 7.16 -16.52
C LYS A 319 17.64 5.98 -16.50
N ASP A 320 18.80 6.09 -17.13
CA ASP A 320 19.75 4.97 -17.21
C ASP A 320 20.30 4.58 -15.83
N GLU A 321 20.54 5.57 -14.96
CA GLU A 321 20.95 5.34 -13.57
C GLU A 321 19.85 4.65 -12.78
N HIS A 322 18.60 5.13 -12.90
CA HIS A 322 17.45 4.50 -12.27
C HIS A 322 17.22 3.07 -12.75
N ASN A 323 17.34 2.83 -14.06
CA ASN A 323 17.23 1.50 -14.65
C ASN A 323 18.31 0.56 -14.14
N ALA A 324 19.57 1.01 -14.09
CA ALA A 324 20.67 0.21 -13.57
C ALA A 324 20.47 -0.13 -12.09
N LEU A 325 20.04 0.84 -11.28
CA LEU A 325 19.73 0.62 -9.86
C LEU A 325 18.60 -0.40 -9.68
N ALA A 326 17.50 -0.24 -10.42
CA ALA A 326 16.35 -1.14 -10.35
C ALA A 326 16.69 -2.55 -10.83
N ALA A 327 17.50 -2.68 -11.90
CA ALA A 327 18.01 -3.96 -12.39
C ALA A 327 18.88 -4.67 -11.34
N ASN A 328 19.78 -3.94 -10.69
CA ASN A 328 20.63 -4.48 -9.63
C ASN A 328 19.80 -4.93 -8.41
N ALA A 329 18.79 -4.15 -8.03
CA ALA A 329 17.88 -4.52 -6.94
C ALA A 329 17.06 -5.78 -7.28
N ALA A 330 16.54 -5.87 -8.50
CA ALA A 330 15.83 -7.06 -8.99
C ALA A 330 16.73 -8.30 -9.00
N ALA A 331 17.96 -8.18 -9.49
CA ALA A 331 18.94 -9.27 -9.51
C ALA A 331 19.32 -9.72 -8.09
N ALA A 332 19.47 -8.77 -7.15
CA ALA A 332 19.75 -9.09 -5.75
C ALA A 332 18.61 -9.90 -5.12
N ILE A 333 17.33 -9.53 -5.37
CA ILE A 333 16.18 -10.31 -4.90
C ILE A 333 16.16 -11.70 -5.54
N GLU A 334 16.35 -11.80 -6.86
CA GLU A 334 16.35 -13.08 -7.56
C GLU A 334 17.45 -14.02 -7.02
N SER A 335 18.60 -13.47 -6.62
CA SER A 335 19.69 -14.26 -6.04
C SER A 335 19.35 -14.92 -4.70
N VAL A 336 18.43 -14.32 -3.92
CA VAL A 336 18.06 -14.80 -2.58
C VAL A 336 16.94 -15.85 -2.64
N ASN A 337 15.89 -15.59 -3.42
CA ASN A 337 14.66 -16.41 -3.37
C ASN A 337 14.10 -16.77 -4.76
N ARG A 338 14.85 -16.53 -5.84
CA ARG A 338 14.48 -16.82 -7.23
C ARG A 338 13.21 -16.10 -7.70
N LYS A 339 12.74 -15.10 -6.97
CA LYS A 339 11.61 -14.26 -7.40
C LYS A 339 12.11 -13.23 -8.39
N LYS A 340 11.44 -13.19 -9.55
CA LYS A 340 11.74 -12.23 -10.61
C LYS A 340 10.94 -10.97 -10.39
N TYR A 341 11.65 -9.83 -10.46
CA TYR A 341 11.04 -8.51 -10.42
C TYR A 341 11.23 -7.85 -11.78
N THR A 342 10.15 -7.32 -12.35
CA THR A 342 10.23 -6.40 -13.50
C THR A 342 10.60 -5.02 -13.01
N TYR A 343 11.08 -4.15 -13.91
CA TYR A 343 11.46 -2.80 -13.55
C TYR A 343 11.39 -1.84 -14.73
N GLY A 344 11.24 -0.55 -14.44
CA GLY A 344 11.19 0.50 -15.46
C GLY A 344 10.47 1.76 -14.96
N PRO A 345 10.30 2.77 -15.84
CA PRO A 345 9.56 3.98 -15.50
C PRO A 345 8.08 3.65 -15.30
N GLY A 346 7.42 4.30 -14.36
CA GLY A 346 6.07 3.91 -13.96
C GLY A 346 4.98 4.09 -15.01
N TYR A 347 5.21 4.94 -16.03
CA TYR A 347 4.28 5.08 -17.14
C TYR A 347 4.18 3.78 -17.98
N GLU A 348 5.18 2.90 -17.97
CA GLU A 348 5.15 1.61 -18.65
C GLU A 348 4.31 0.56 -17.89
N PHE A 349 4.21 0.72 -16.57
CA PHE A 349 3.48 -0.22 -15.71
C PHE A 349 2.04 0.21 -15.44
N HIS A 350 1.61 1.35 -16.00
CA HIS A 350 0.30 1.93 -15.75
C HIS A 350 -0.01 2.14 -14.26
N VAL A 351 1.00 2.30 -13.41
CA VAL A 351 0.83 2.53 -11.98
C VAL A 351 1.13 3.99 -11.71
N SER A 352 0.33 4.70 -10.92
CA SER A 352 0.72 6.04 -10.53
C SER A 352 1.87 5.98 -9.50
N CYS A 353 3.11 5.92 -9.95
CA CYS A 353 4.27 6.19 -9.09
C CYS A 353 4.68 7.66 -9.21
N ARG A 354 4.99 8.24 -8.05
CA ARG A 354 5.05 9.67 -7.78
C ARG A 354 6.27 10.33 -8.43
N ARG A 355 6.15 11.61 -8.80
CA ARG A 355 7.29 12.54 -8.72
C ARG A 355 7.12 13.34 -7.44
N TRP A 356 8.12 13.35 -6.56
CA TRP A 356 8.17 14.26 -5.41
C TRP A 356 9.33 15.24 -5.48
N PHE A 357 10.45 14.80 -6.04
CA PHE A 357 11.70 15.56 -6.00
C PHE A 357 11.98 16.12 -7.40
N GLY A 358 11.87 17.45 -7.50
CA GLY A 358 12.36 18.25 -8.61
C GLY A 358 13.44 19.19 -8.09
#